data_AF-A0A0C6FQ00-F1
#
_entry.id   AF-A0A0C6FQ00-F1
#
_cell.length_a   1.000
_cell.length_b   1.000
_cell.length_c   1.000
_cell.angle_alpha   90.00
_cell.angle_beta   90.00
_cell.angle_gamma   90.00
#
_symmetry.space_group_name_H-M   'P 1'
#
loop_
_entity.id
_entity.type
_entity.pdbx_description
1 polymer ?
#
loop_
_entity_poly.entity_id
_entity_poly.type
_entity_poly.pdbx_seq_one_letter_code
_entity_poly.pdbx_strand_id
1 'polypeptide(L)'
;MQALDRTIAPRILLAGAILAASPAPAAPPSFECAKAASRVERTICASAPLARADAALSAAYQEARRALAPEAAALLLVDEKRFLAARERVFSTGDKDPAALLLGEIEDRIAFLRSLRVPPPGRLAGTWSNLFGTATVTPGPGGEFAVKVDANEPITARWTCGAQGKATATGALLTVSLGEDGSALTLARDGETLKLGSVPGKGEGEGTADYCGLNGSVDGTYFFVEPAAAPAR
;
A
#
# COMPACT_ATOMS: atom_id res chain seq x y z
N MET A 1 -28.92 -86.40 -17.97
CA MET A 1 -27.61 -86.47 -18.63
C MET A 1 -27.52 -85.24 -19.55
N GLN A 2 -26.57 -84.33 -19.28
CA GLN A 2 -26.23 -83.10 -20.06
C GLN A 2 -27.28 -81.96 -19.99
N ALA A 3 -26.97 -80.67 -19.82
CA ALA A 3 -25.73 -79.93 -19.58
C ALA A 3 -26.10 -78.62 -18.83
N LEU A 4 -25.32 -78.20 -17.83
CA LEU A 4 -25.40 -76.85 -17.26
C LEU A 4 -24.62 -75.90 -18.16
N ASP A 5 -25.30 -74.94 -18.78
CA ASP A 5 -24.68 -73.90 -19.58
C ASP A 5 -24.22 -72.75 -18.68
N ARG A 6 -22.94 -72.39 -18.82
CA ARG A 6 -22.22 -71.39 -18.01
C ARG A 6 -22.35 -70.03 -18.70
N THR A 7 -23.27 -69.19 -18.25
CA THR A 7 -23.36 -67.81 -18.75
C THR A 7 -22.23 -66.97 -18.14
N ILE A 8 -21.21 -66.66 -18.95
CA ILE A 8 -20.10 -65.78 -18.64
C ILE A 8 -20.59 -64.32 -18.72
N ALA A 9 -20.61 -63.61 -17.61
CA ALA A 9 -20.94 -62.17 -17.58
C ALA A 9 -19.77 -61.32 -18.10
N PRO A 10 -20.00 -60.34 -19.00
CA PRO A 10 -18.95 -59.45 -19.46
C PRO A 10 -18.72 -58.33 -18.43
N ARG A 11 -17.52 -58.32 -17.82
CA ARG A 11 -17.03 -57.17 -17.05
C ARG A 11 -16.60 -56.06 -18.02
N ILE A 12 -17.49 -55.13 -18.32
CA ILE A 12 -17.14 -53.91 -19.04
C ILE A 12 -16.38 -52.99 -18.07
N LEU A 13 -15.08 -52.85 -18.31
CA LEU A 13 -14.19 -51.93 -17.63
C LEU A 13 -14.59 -50.48 -17.98
N LEU A 14 -15.14 -49.73 -17.01
CA LEU A 14 -15.25 -48.28 -17.11
C LEU A 14 -13.84 -47.69 -17.02
N ALA A 15 -13.25 -47.34 -18.17
CA ALA A 15 -12.07 -46.50 -18.23
C ALA A 15 -12.49 -45.06 -17.86
N GLY A 16 -12.28 -44.69 -16.60
CA GLY A 16 -12.47 -43.32 -16.14
C GLY A 16 -11.46 -42.40 -16.82
N ALA A 17 -11.93 -41.56 -17.75
CA ALA A 17 -11.13 -40.47 -18.31
C ALA A 17 -10.90 -39.44 -17.20
N ILE A 18 -9.72 -39.48 -16.59
CA ILE A 18 -9.26 -38.41 -15.69
C ILE A 18 -8.96 -37.20 -16.59
N LEU A 19 -9.89 -36.25 -16.65
CA LEU A 19 -9.60 -34.93 -17.22
C LEU A 19 -8.51 -34.29 -16.37
N ALA A 20 -7.27 -34.29 -16.86
CA ALA A 20 -6.20 -33.48 -16.30
C ALA A 20 -6.59 -32.00 -16.48
N ALA A 21 -7.07 -31.36 -15.42
CA ALA A 21 -7.26 -29.93 -15.39
C ALA A 21 -5.89 -29.27 -15.58
N SER A 22 -5.62 -28.80 -16.79
CA SER A 22 -4.41 -28.01 -17.06
C SER A 22 -4.51 -26.72 -16.24
N PRO A 23 -3.49 -26.35 -15.45
CA PRO A 23 -3.52 -25.09 -14.73
C PRO A 23 -3.66 -23.96 -15.74
N ALA A 24 -4.67 -23.10 -15.55
CA ALA A 24 -4.84 -21.92 -16.37
C ALA A 24 -3.53 -21.12 -16.38
N PRO A 25 -3.09 -20.58 -17.54
CA PRO A 25 -1.90 -19.76 -17.60
C PRO A 25 -2.05 -18.64 -16.56
N ALA A 26 -1.02 -18.45 -15.73
CA ALA A 26 -1.00 -17.34 -14.79
C ALA A 26 -1.23 -16.04 -15.56
N ALA A 27 -2.05 -15.14 -15.01
CA ALA A 27 -2.23 -13.82 -15.60
C ALA A 27 -0.84 -13.19 -15.84
N PRO A 28 -0.56 -12.71 -17.06
CA PRO A 28 0.71 -12.05 -17.33
C PRO A 28 0.84 -10.81 -16.43
N PRO A 29 2.06 -10.37 -16.11
CA PRO A 29 2.25 -9.11 -15.41
C PRO A 29 1.66 -7.96 -16.22
N SER A 30 1.55 -6.79 -15.60
CA SER A 30 0.94 -5.60 -16.20
C SER A 30 1.75 -4.96 -17.35
N PHE A 31 2.86 -5.58 -17.74
CA PHE A 31 3.77 -5.15 -18.80
C PHE A 31 4.25 -6.33 -19.65
N GLU A 32 4.81 -6.04 -20.83
CA GLU A 32 5.37 -7.06 -21.72
C GLU A 32 6.73 -7.54 -21.22
N CYS A 33 6.85 -8.82 -20.86
CA CYS A 33 8.11 -9.39 -20.39
C CYS A 33 9.27 -9.29 -21.38
N ALA A 34 8.99 -9.24 -22.68
CA ALA A 34 10.00 -9.01 -23.71
C ALA A 34 10.64 -7.60 -23.62
N LYS A 35 9.99 -6.65 -22.94
CA LYS A 35 10.44 -5.26 -22.75
C LYS A 35 10.98 -5.00 -21.34
N ALA A 36 11.09 -6.04 -20.50
CA ALA A 36 11.59 -5.90 -19.12
C ALA A 36 13.02 -5.32 -19.10
N ALA A 37 13.17 -4.13 -18.53
CA ALA A 37 14.41 -3.37 -18.45
C ALA A 37 15.02 -3.41 -17.05
N SER A 38 14.22 -3.39 -15.99
CA SER A 38 14.70 -3.37 -14.60
C SER A 38 14.95 -4.78 -14.04
N ARG A 39 15.71 -4.86 -12.93
CA ARG A 39 15.92 -6.15 -12.23
C ARG A 39 14.61 -6.65 -11.64
N VAL A 40 13.80 -5.75 -11.09
CA VAL A 40 12.44 -6.05 -10.61
C VAL A 40 11.57 -6.61 -11.73
N GLU A 41 11.53 -5.98 -12.89
CA GLU A 41 10.70 -6.44 -14.02
C GLU A 41 11.10 -7.85 -14.49
N ARG A 42 12.40 -8.12 -14.62
CA ARG A 42 12.88 -9.47 -14.97
C ARG A 42 12.51 -10.50 -13.91
N THR A 43 12.61 -10.14 -12.63
CA THR A 43 12.23 -11.02 -11.51
C THR A 43 10.73 -11.30 -11.49
N ILE A 44 9.89 -10.29 -11.77
CA ILE A 44 8.44 -10.46 -11.94
C ILE A 44 8.15 -11.43 -13.09
N CYS A 45 8.79 -11.26 -14.24
CA CYS A 45 8.59 -12.12 -15.40
C CYS A 45 9.04 -13.58 -15.20
N ALA A 46 10.00 -13.81 -14.32
CA ALA A 46 10.50 -15.15 -14.01
C ALA A 46 9.68 -15.87 -12.93
N SER A 47 8.68 -15.22 -12.31
CA SER A 47 7.95 -15.74 -11.14
C SER A 47 6.44 -15.58 -11.31
N ALA A 48 5.72 -16.70 -11.42
CA ALA A 48 4.26 -16.67 -11.57
C ALA A 48 3.52 -15.98 -10.40
N PRO A 49 3.91 -16.16 -9.11
CA PRO A 49 3.34 -15.38 -8.01
C PRO A 49 3.54 -13.87 -8.18
N LEU A 50 4.75 -13.42 -8.51
CA LEU A 50 5.05 -12.00 -8.70
C LEU A 50 4.32 -11.42 -9.91
N ALA A 51 4.24 -12.16 -11.03
CA ALA A 51 3.48 -11.75 -12.20
C ALA A 51 2.00 -11.51 -11.87
N ARG A 52 1.39 -12.42 -11.09
CA ARG A 52 0.01 -12.27 -10.62
C ARG A 52 -0.15 -11.07 -9.68
N ALA A 53 0.79 -10.88 -8.76
CA ALA A 53 0.78 -9.75 -7.83
C ALA A 53 0.91 -8.42 -8.58
N ASP A 54 1.80 -8.31 -9.58
CA ASP A 54 1.96 -7.11 -10.41
C ASP A 54 0.68 -6.80 -11.22
N ALA A 55 0.05 -7.83 -11.80
CA ALA A 55 -1.25 -7.66 -12.46
C ALA A 55 -2.34 -7.19 -11.48
N ALA A 56 -2.38 -7.76 -10.27
CA ALA A 56 -3.33 -7.38 -9.23
C ALA A 56 -3.10 -5.95 -8.70
N LEU A 57 -1.83 -5.53 -8.58
CA LEU A 57 -1.45 -4.15 -8.25
C LEU A 57 -1.98 -3.18 -9.29
N SER A 58 -1.75 -3.45 -10.57
CA SER A 58 -2.27 -2.62 -11.65
C SER A 58 -3.81 -2.51 -11.60
N ALA A 59 -4.50 -3.64 -11.39
CA ALA A 59 -5.96 -3.64 -11.26
C ALA A 59 -6.44 -2.80 -10.06
N ALA A 60 -5.84 -2.98 -8.88
CA ALA A 60 -6.18 -2.24 -7.66
C ALA A 60 -5.92 -0.74 -7.82
N TYR A 61 -4.80 -0.36 -8.46
CA TYR A 61 -4.48 1.04 -8.75
C TYR A 61 -5.53 1.67 -9.67
N GLN A 62 -5.94 0.98 -10.74
CA GLN A 62 -6.97 1.49 -11.64
C GLN A 62 -8.34 1.61 -10.96
N GLU A 63 -8.67 0.69 -10.05
CA GLU A 63 -9.90 0.76 -9.24
C GLU A 63 -9.88 1.97 -8.30
N ALA A 64 -8.80 2.14 -7.53
CA ALA A 64 -8.61 3.28 -6.65
C ALA A 64 -8.72 4.62 -7.39
N ARG A 65 -8.05 4.75 -8.54
CA ARG A 65 -8.12 5.97 -9.37
C ARG A 65 -9.53 6.30 -9.85
N ARG A 66 -10.36 5.30 -10.15
CA ARG A 66 -11.74 5.52 -10.59
C ARG A 66 -12.66 5.96 -9.45
N ALA A 67 -12.32 5.58 -8.21
CA ALA A 67 -13.10 5.93 -7.03
C ALA A 67 -12.82 7.35 -6.51
N LEU A 68 -11.65 7.91 -6.83
CA LEU A 68 -11.23 9.24 -6.38
C LEU A 68 -11.62 10.36 -7.36
N ALA A 69 -11.75 11.58 -6.84
CA ALA A 69 -11.83 12.80 -7.62
C ALA A 69 -10.57 13.00 -8.48
N PRO A 70 -10.65 13.68 -9.64
CA PRO A 70 -9.53 13.83 -10.59
C PRO A 70 -8.23 14.35 -9.96
N GLU A 71 -8.34 15.33 -9.06
CA GLU A 71 -7.21 15.94 -8.36
C GLU A 71 -6.53 14.94 -7.42
N ALA A 72 -7.31 14.20 -6.64
CA ALA A 72 -6.80 13.15 -5.75
C ALA A 72 -6.22 11.97 -6.55
N ALA A 73 -6.84 11.59 -7.67
CA ALA A 73 -6.33 10.56 -8.56
C ALA A 73 -4.99 10.95 -9.21
N ALA A 74 -4.76 12.24 -9.48
CA ALA A 74 -3.47 12.74 -9.97
C ALA A 74 -2.39 12.68 -8.88
N LEU A 75 -2.74 12.97 -7.63
CA LEU A 75 -1.84 12.82 -6.48
C LEU A 75 -1.51 11.34 -6.22
N LEU A 76 -2.49 10.43 -6.38
CA LEU A 76 -2.27 8.99 -6.25
C LEU A 76 -1.30 8.47 -7.32
N LEU A 77 -1.32 9.02 -8.54
CA LEU A 77 -0.32 8.71 -9.57
C LEU A 77 1.10 9.11 -9.15
N VAL A 78 1.27 10.25 -8.47
CA VAL A 78 2.58 10.65 -7.94
C VAL A 78 3.06 9.66 -6.89
N ASP A 79 2.18 9.26 -5.98
CA ASP A 79 2.47 8.27 -4.94
C ASP A 79 2.81 6.88 -5.54
N GLU A 80 2.07 6.42 -6.55
CA GLU A 80 2.34 5.17 -7.25
C GLU A 80 3.69 5.17 -7.97
N LYS A 81 4.05 6.29 -8.64
CA LYS A 81 5.39 6.43 -9.25
C LYS A 81 6.51 6.33 -8.23
N ARG A 82 6.30 6.86 -7.02
CA ARG A 82 7.27 6.74 -5.92
C ARG A 82 7.40 5.29 -5.47
N PHE A 83 6.30 4.55 -5.39
CA PHE A 83 6.33 3.11 -5.06
C PHE A 83 7.13 2.33 -6.11
N LEU A 84 6.85 2.54 -7.40
CA LEU A 84 7.57 1.89 -8.49
C LEU A 84 9.07 2.20 -8.49
N ALA A 85 9.46 3.42 -8.11
CA ALA A 85 10.86 3.78 -7.94
C ALA A 85 11.48 3.18 -6.66
N ALA A 86 10.69 3.05 -5.59
CA ALA A 86 11.16 2.51 -4.33
C ALA A 86 11.44 1.00 -4.43
N ARG A 87 10.51 0.22 -5.00
CA ARG A 87 10.62 -1.25 -5.09
C ARG A 87 11.88 -1.74 -5.80
N GLU A 88 12.53 -0.91 -6.63
CA GLU A 88 13.82 -1.26 -7.24
C GLU A 88 14.93 -1.50 -6.19
N ARG A 89 14.80 -0.91 -5.00
CA ARG A 89 15.79 -1.02 -3.91
C ARG A 89 15.75 -2.33 -3.15
N VAL A 90 14.77 -3.21 -3.38
CA VAL A 90 14.71 -4.54 -2.75
C VAL A 90 15.97 -5.37 -3.02
N PHE A 91 16.68 -5.08 -4.11
CA PHE A 91 17.94 -5.74 -4.45
C PHE A 91 19.19 -5.08 -3.84
N SER A 92 19.02 -4.00 -3.08
CA SER A 92 20.09 -3.25 -2.41
C SER A 92 20.07 -3.39 -0.89
N THR A 93 19.11 -4.16 -0.33
CA THR A 93 18.92 -4.37 1.12
C THR A 93 19.89 -5.40 1.70
N GLY A 94 20.47 -6.26 0.88
CA GLY A 94 21.22 -7.44 1.34
C GLY A 94 20.32 -8.59 1.82
N ASP A 95 19.00 -8.53 1.56
CA ASP A 95 18.07 -9.61 1.85
C ASP A 95 18.48 -10.91 1.14
N LYS A 96 18.25 -12.05 1.80
CA LYS A 96 18.55 -13.38 1.27
C LYS A 96 17.55 -13.82 0.19
N ASP A 97 16.34 -13.27 0.23
CA ASP A 97 15.28 -13.50 -0.74
C ASP A 97 14.62 -12.18 -1.18
N PRO A 98 15.30 -11.41 -2.05
CA PRO A 98 14.74 -10.16 -2.56
C PRO A 98 13.48 -10.36 -3.42
N ALA A 99 13.18 -11.57 -3.90
CA ALA A 99 11.95 -11.86 -4.61
C ALA A 99 10.76 -12.00 -3.66
N ALA A 100 10.95 -12.66 -2.51
CA ALA A 100 9.94 -12.70 -1.45
C ALA A 100 9.71 -11.30 -0.84
N LEU A 101 10.79 -10.52 -0.61
CA LEU A 101 10.67 -9.13 -0.17
C LEU A 101 9.84 -8.31 -1.18
N LEU A 102 10.19 -8.36 -2.47
CA LEU A 102 9.44 -7.68 -3.52
C LEU A 102 7.96 -8.08 -3.56
N LEU A 103 7.64 -9.36 -3.34
CA LEU A 103 6.27 -9.83 -3.31
C LEU A 103 5.50 -9.18 -2.14
N GLY A 104 6.07 -9.17 -0.94
CA GLY A 104 5.49 -8.51 0.22
C GLY A 104 5.21 -7.02 -0.02
N GLU A 105 6.19 -6.31 -0.58
CA GLU A 105 6.03 -4.88 -0.92
C GLU A 105 4.88 -4.62 -1.91
N ILE A 106 4.71 -5.50 -2.91
CA ILE A 106 3.59 -5.41 -3.86
C ILE A 106 2.25 -5.72 -3.17
N GLU A 107 2.22 -6.72 -2.29
CA GLU A 107 1.02 -7.11 -1.55
C GLU A 107 0.56 -6.01 -0.57
N ASP A 108 1.49 -5.42 0.17
CA ASP A 108 1.22 -4.29 1.07
C ASP A 108 0.73 -3.08 0.29
N ARG A 109 1.32 -2.80 -0.87
CA ARG A 109 0.84 -1.73 -1.76
C ARG A 109 -0.59 -1.99 -2.26
N ILE A 110 -0.91 -3.23 -2.64
CA ILE A 110 -2.29 -3.63 -3.01
C ILE A 110 -3.24 -3.41 -1.83
N ALA A 111 -2.85 -3.79 -0.62
CA ALA A 111 -3.66 -3.62 0.57
C ALA A 111 -3.95 -2.13 0.85
N PHE A 112 -2.94 -1.27 0.72
CA PHE A 112 -3.11 0.19 0.78
C PHE A 112 -4.10 0.70 -0.28
N LEU A 113 -3.92 0.34 -1.55
CA LEU A 113 -4.81 0.81 -2.62
C LEU A 113 -6.27 0.39 -2.39
N ARG A 114 -6.49 -0.81 -1.83
CA ARG A 114 -7.82 -1.32 -1.51
C ARG A 114 -8.42 -0.72 -0.22
N SER A 115 -7.60 -0.17 0.67
CA SER A 115 -8.06 0.48 1.90
C SER A 115 -8.48 1.94 1.67
N LEU A 116 -8.13 2.53 0.53
CA LEU A 116 -8.51 3.90 0.16
C LEU A 116 -10.02 4.09 0.19
N ARG A 117 -10.46 5.19 0.81
CA ARG A 117 -11.86 5.60 0.88
C ARG A 117 -11.98 7.09 0.62
N VAL A 118 -13.11 7.51 0.07
CA VAL A 118 -13.47 8.93 -0.01
C VAL A 118 -14.00 9.35 1.37
N PRO A 119 -13.30 10.22 2.11
CA PRO A 119 -13.77 10.70 3.41
C PRO A 119 -14.96 11.66 3.23
N PRO A 120 -15.92 11.71 4.18
CA PRO A 120 -16.96 12.73 4.17
C PRO A 120 -16.39 14.16 4.12
N PRO A 121 -17.13 15.13 3.54
CA PRO A 121 -16.69 16.52 3.49
C PRO A 121 -16.30 17.05 4.88
N GLY A 122 -15.14 17.70 4.96
CA GLY A 122 -14.62 18.29 6.20
C GLY A 122 -14.12 17.29 7.25
N ARG A 123 -14.18 15.98 7.01
CA ARG A 123 -13.62 15.00 7.95
C ARG A 123 -12.09 15.13 8.01
N LEU A 124 -11.59 15.41 9.22
CA LEU A 124 -10.17 15.38 9.58
C LEU A 124 -9.80 14.10 10.36
N ALA A 125 -10.69 13.65 11.24
CA ALA A 125 -10.48 12.48 12.08
C ALA A 125 -10.40 11.17 11.27
N GLY A 126 -9.53 10.26 11.71
CA GLY A 126 -9.29 8.94 11.13
C GLY A 126 -7.85 8.76 10.70
N THR A 127 -7.62 7.76 9.85
CA THR A 127 -6.29 7.36 9.41
C THR A 127 -6.04 7.82 7.99
N TRP A 128 -4.90 8.46 7.78
CA TRP A 128 -4.43 8.96 6.51
C TRP A 128 -3.09 8.30 6.20
N SER A 129 -2.89 7.80 4.99
CA SER A 129 -1.67 7.07 4.64
C SER A 129 -1.19 7.37 3.22
N ASN A 130 0.11 7.20 3.00
CA ASN A 130 0.74 7.19 1.69
C ASN A 130 1.85 6.13 1.68
N LEU A 131 2.69 6.11 0.64
CA LEU A 131 3.83 5.18 0.56
C LEU A 131 4.75 5.21 1.79
N PHE A 132 4.97 6.39 2.37
CA PHE A 132 5.98 6.58 3.39
C PHE A 132 5.48 6.34 4.80
N GLY A 133 4.18 6.44 5.06
CA GLY A 133 3.70 6.33 6.42
C GLY A 133 2.23 6.60 6.64
N THR A 134 1.91 6.85 7.90
CA THR A 134 0.55 7.02 8.39
C THR A 134 0.45 8.23 9.32
N ALA A 135 -0.59 9.03 9.14
CA ALA A 135 -1.03 10.06 10.06
C ALA A 135 -2.40 9.66 10.64
N THR A 136 -2.48 9.50 11.95
CA THR A 136 -3.72 9.21 12.68
C THR A 136 -4.18 10.46 13.40
N VAL A 137 -5.42 10.86 13.14
CA VAL A 137 -6.07 12.04 13.75
C VAL A 137 -7.23 11.57 14.61
N THR A 138 -7.10 11.74 15.93
CA THR A 138 -8.07 11.28 16.93
C THR A 138 -8.76 12.48 17.58
N PRO A 139 -10.10 12.54 17.64
CA PRO A 139 -10.80 13.58 18.38
C PRO A 139 -10.43 13.56 19.88
N GLY A 140 -10.18 14.73 20.44
CA GLY A 140 -9.91 14.95 21.86
C GLY A 140 -11.03 15.74 22.56
N PRO A 141 -10.90 15.94 23.87
CA PRO A 141 -11.83 16.79 24.63
C PRO A 141 -11.77 18.24 24.15
N GLY A 142 -12.87 18.97 24.30
CA GLY A 142 -12.91 20.42 24.00
C GLY A 142 -12.78 20.78 22.51
N GLY A 143 -12.90 19.80 21.59
CA GLY A 143 -12.74 20.02 20.15
C GLY A 143 -11.28 20.03 19.67
N GLU A 144 -10.33 19.68 20.55
CA GLU A 144 -8.94 19.41 20.17
C GLU A 144 -8.83 18.07 19.41
N PHE A 145 -7.66 17.83 18.81
CA PHE A 145 -7.27 16.55 18.24
C PHE A 145 -5.96 16.07 18.87
N ALA A 146 -5.79 14.75 18.95
CA ALA A 146 -4.48 14.13 19.09
C ALA A 146 -4.04 13.63 17.72
N VAL A 147 -2.82 13.95 17.33
CA VAL A 147 -2.24 13.53 16.06
C VAL A 147 -1.00 12.69 16.33
N LYS A 148 -0.89 11.56 15.63
CA LYS A 148 0.32 10.73 15.59
C LYS A 148 0.70 10.48 14.14
N VAL A 149 1.97 10.67 13.81
CA VAL A 149 2.54 10.46 12.48
C VAL A 149 3.75 9.54 12.61
N ASP A 150 3.72 8.43 11.88
CA ASP A 150 4.86 7.53 11.74
C ASP A 150 5.17 7.41 10.24
N ALA A 151 6.43 7.58 9.86
CA ALA A 151 6.86 7.44 8.47
C ALA A 151 8.27 6.85 8.38
N ASN A 152 8.58 6.16 7.29
CA ASN A 152 9.91 5.62 7.03
C ASN A 152 10.18 5.51 5.53
N GLU A 153 11.46 5.34 5.19
CA GLU A 153 11.80 4.89 3.85
C GLU A 153 11.24 3.47 3.64
N PRO A 154 10.44 3.23 2.59
CA PRO A 154 9.56 2.06 2.55
C PRO A 154 10.27 0.71 2.44
N ILE A 155 11.50 0.66 1.91
CA ILE A 155 12.17 -0.63 1.60
C ILE A 155 13.29 -0.94 2.58
N THR A 156 14.11 0.06 2.92
CA THR A 156 15.33 -0.12 3.70
C THR A 156 15.22 0.49 5.10
N ALA A 157 14.12 1.19 5.40
CA ALA A 157 13.94 1.96 6.64
C ALA A 157 15.15 2.84 7.00
N ARG A 158 15.85 3.39 5.98
CA ARG A 158 17.11 4.13 6.19
C ARG A 158 16.92 5.42 6.99
N TRP A 159 15.70 5.92 6.99
CA TRP A 159 15.22 7.00 7.81
C TRP A 159 13.86 6.59 8.35
N THR A 160 13.58 7.05 9.57
CA THR A 160 12.31 6.89 10.25
C THR A 160 11.93 8.22 10.87
N CYS A 161 10.64 8.50 10.95
CA CYS A 161 10.05 9.66 11.56
C CYS A 161 8.94 9.22 12.52
N GLY A 162 8.86 9.85 13.68
CA GLY A 162 7.84 9.59 14.68
C GLY A 162 7.48 10.87 15.42
N ALA A 163 6.33 11.44 15.08
CA ALA A 163 5.84 12.69 15.66
C ALA A 163 4.47 12.48 16.30
N GLN A 164 4.25 13.09 17.46
CA GLN A 164 2.93 13.08 18.08
C GLN A 164 2.69 14.36 18.87
N GLY A 165 1.46 14.83 18.90
CA GLY A 165 1.12 16.04 19.62
C GLY A 165 -0.38 16.30 19.66
N LYS A 166 -0.74 17.30 20.45
CA LYS A 166 -2.08 17.88 20.41
C LYS A 166 -2.18 18.84 19.24
N ALA A 167 -3.37 18.94 18.66
CA ALA A 167 -3.65 19.84 17.57
C ALA A 167 -4.94 20.61 17.78
N THR A 168 -4.91 21.86 17.36
CA THR A 168 -6.10 22.72 17.28
C THR A 168 -6.53 22.85 15.83
N ALA A 169 -7.84 22.86 15.60
CA ALA A 169 -8.40 23.03 14.27
C ALA A 169 -8.75 24.48 14.00
N THR A 170 -8.32 25.00 12.85
CA THR A 170 -8.81 26.25 12.26
C THR A 170 -9.40 25.92 10.90
N GLY A 171 -10.72 25.66 10.86
CA GLY A 171 -11.39 25.17 9.65
C GLY A 171 -10.87 23.79 9.24
N ALA A 172 -10.24 23.71 8.06
CA ALA A 172 -9.70 22.48 7.49
C ALA A 172 -8.21 22.23 7.81
N LEU A 173 -7.60 23.10 8.63
CA LEU A 173 -6.19 23.03 9.01
C LEU A 173 -6.07 22.60 10.47
N LEU A 174 -5.26 21.57 10.73
CA LEU A 174 -4.74 21.25 12.05
C LEU A 174 -3.31 21.73 12.19
N THR A 175 -3.00 22.37 13.31
CA THR A 175 -1.62 22.68 13.71
C THR A 175 -1.27 21.83 14.92
N VAL A 176 -0.33 20.90 14.75
CA VAL A 176 0.17 20.00 15.77
C VAL A 176 1.40 20.62 16.41
N SER A 177 1.35 20.91 17.71
CA SER A 177 2.54 21.37 18.43
C SER A 177 3.42 20.18 18.80
N LEU A 178 4.70 20.23 18.46
CA LEU A 178 5.66 19.15 18.71
C LEU A 178 6.67 19.44 19.83
N GLY A 179 6.77 20.70 20.26
CA GLY A 179 7.68 21.12 21.32
C GLY A 179 7.46 22.59 21.71
N GLU A 180 8.28 23.06 22.66
CA GLU A 180 8.26 24.46 23.13
C GLU A 180 9.09 25.40 22.25
N ASP A 181 9.92 24.85 21.37
CA ASP A 181 10.78 25.53 20.40
C ASP A 181 10.02 26.15 19.22
N GLY A 182 8.71 25.87 19.13
CA GLY A 182 7.83 26.31 18.06
C GLY A 182 7.77 25.35 16.87
N SER A 183 8.42 24.19 16.94
CA SER A 183 8.28 23.14 15.94
C SER A 183 6.83 22.63 15.89
N ALA A 184 6.34 22.40 14.67
CA ALA A 184 4.97 21.99 14.46
C ALA A 184 4.79 21.17 13.18
N LEU A 185 3.64 20.48 13.09
CA LEU A 185 3.13 19.93 11.84
C LEU A 185 1.86 20.66 11.45
N THR A 186 1.69 20.87 10.15
CA THR A 186 0.44 21.32 9.55
C THR A 186 -0.20 20.16 8.81
N LEU A 187 -1.47 19.89 9.10
CA LEU A 187 -2.27 18.90 8.39
C LEU A 187 -3.45 19.66 7.78
N ALA A 188 -3.40 19.91 6.47
CA ALA A 188 -4.40 20.68 5.75
C ALA A 188 -5.26 19.77 4.88
N ARG A 189 -6.57 19.81 5.09
CA ARG A 189 -7.52 19.06 4.28
C ARG A 189 -7.65 19.68 2.89
N ASP A 190 -7.46 18.87 1.85
CA ASP A 190 -7.60 19.28 0.45
C ASP A 190 -8.33 18.20 -0.36
N GLY A 191 -9.53 18.50 -0.85
CA GLY A 191 -10.34 17.59 -1.68
C GLY A 191 -10.66 16.27 -0.96
N GLU A 192 -9.99 15.17 -1.32
CA GLU A 192 -10.09 13.82 -0.71
C GLU A 192 -8.80 13.41 0.05
N THR A 193 -7.83 14.33 0.14
CA THR A 193 -6.50 14.10 0.71
C THR A 193 -6.19 14.99 1.91
N LEU A 194 -5.13 14.65 2.64
CA LEU A 194 -4.58 15.46 3.72
C LEU A 194 -3.13 15.81 3.36
N LYS A 195 -2.84 17.10 3.22
CA LYS A 195 -1.48 17.59 3.00
C LYS A 195 -0.81 17.81 4.34
N LEU A 196 0.28 17.08 4.57
CA LEU A 196 1.11 17.19 5.75
C LEU A 196 2.36 18.00 5.41
N GLY A 197 2.73 18.93 6.30
CA GLY A 197 3.89 19.78 6.13
C GLY A 197 4.54 20.14 7.46
N SER A 198 5.86 20.13 7.47
CA SER A 198 6.70 20.40 8.64
C SER A 198 6.95 21.90 8.82
N VAL A 199 6.90 22.37 10.06
CA VAL A 199 7.31 23.73 10.44
C VAL A 199 8.53 23.59 11.37
N PRO A 200 9.71 24.09 10.95
CA PRO A 200 10.93 23.97 11.74
C PRO A 200 10.84 24.80 13.02
N GLY A 201 11.51 24.32 14.09
CA GLY A 201 11.66 25.07 15.33
C GLY A 201 12.51 26.33 15.18
N LYS A 202 12.48 27.20 16.19
CA LYS A 202 13.34 28.39 16.19
C LYS A 202 14.82 28.01 16.15
N GLY A 203 15.51 28.46 15.10
CA GLY A 203 16.94 28.19 14.91
C GLY A 203 17.24 26.87 14.21
N GLU A 204 16.22 26.11 13.81
CA GLU A 204 16.37 24.90 13.01
C GLU A 204 16.33 25.20 11.51
N GLY A 205 17.05 24.37 10.73
CA GLY A 205 16.97 24.37 9.28
C GLY A 205 15.79 23.54 8.79
N GLU A 206 15.39 23.75 7.53
CA GLU A 206 14.42 22.86 6.89
C GLU A 206 14.96 21.42 6.86
N GLY A 207 14.19 20.45 7.35
CA GLY A 207 14.57 19.04 7.38
C GLY A 207 15.48 18.59 8.54
N THR A 208 15.68 19.43 9.57
CA THR A 208 16.46 19.05 10.79
C THR A 208 15.60 18.69 11.98
N ALA A 209 14.34 18.31 11.75
CA ALA A 209 13.40 18.09 12.83
C ALA A 209 13.78 16.88 13.70
N ASP A 210 13.82 17.06 15.02
CA ASP A 210 14.18 16.03 16.01
C ASP A 210 13.33 14.76 15.95
N TYR A 211 12.13 14.83 15.38
CA TYR A 211 11.25 13.68 15.19
C TYR A 211 11.58 12.84 13.95
N CYS A 212 12.56 13.22 13.13
CA CYS A 212 12.97 12.51 11.91
C CYS A 212 14.47 12.21 11.89
N GLY A 213 14.82 10.99 11.46
CA GLY A 213 16.20 10.64 11.11
C GLY A 213 16.70 11.41 9.88
N LEU A 214 18.01 11.34 9.63
CA LEU A 214 18.68 12.05 8.54
C LEU A 214 18.03 11.79 7.17
N ASN A 215 17.70 12.87 6.45
CA ASN A 215 16.99 12.86 5.16
C ASN A 215 15.57 12.27 5.21
N GLY A 216 15.00 12.10 6.41
CA GLY A 216 13.62 11.73 6.61
C GLY A 216 12.69 12.94 6.49
N SER A 217 11.44 12.67 6.15
CA SER A 217 10.39 13.69 6.14
C SER A 217 9.02 13.04 6.32
N VAL A 218 8.12 13.78 6.97
CA VAL A 218 6.69 13.45 7.03
C VAL A 218 5.87 14.23 5.99
N ASP A 219 6.52 15.08 5.21
CA ASP A 219 5.83 15.97 4.27
C ASP A 219 5.27 15.20 3.09
N GLY A 220 4.03 15.52 2.74
CA GLY A 220 3.41 14.94 1.56
C GLY A 220 1.90 14.94 1.59
N THR A 221 1.35 14.30 0.57
CA THR A 221 -0.08 14.04 0.46
C THR A 221 -0.37 12.67 1.05
N TYR A 222 -1.38 12.60 1.92
CA TYR A 222 -1.89 11.39 2.52
C TYR A 222 -3.35 11.18 2.09
N PHE A 223 -3.74 9.93 1.94
CA PHE A 223 -5.08 9.52 1.52
C PHE A 223 -5.83 8.89 2.67
N PHE A 224 -7.13 9.11 2.76
CA PHE A 224 -7.94 8.50 3.79
C PHE A 224 -8.03 6.99 3.58
N VAL A 225 -7.76 6.23 4.64
CA VAL A 225 -7.80 4.76 4.62
C VAL A 225 -8.68 4.23 5.74
N GLU A 226 -9.36 3.13 5.47
CA GLU A 226 -10.03 2.33 6.50
C GLU A 226 -9.37 0.96 6.56
N PRO A 227 -9.14 0.40 7.76
CA PRO A 227 -8.67 -0.98 7.88
C PRO A 227 -9.56 -1.90 7.05
N ALA A 228 -8.96 -2.89 6.37
CA ALA A 228 -9.73 -3.91 5.69
C ALA A 228 -10.74 -4.51 6.69
N ALA A 229 -12.02 -4.56 6.32
CA ALA A 229 -13.03 -5.19 7.14
C ALA A 229 -12.57 -6.62 7.47
N ALA A 230 -12.56 -6.97 8.75
CA ALA A 230 -12.24 -8.34 9.15
C ALA A 230 -13.16 -9.31 8.39
N PRO A 231 -12.67 -10.44 7.88
CA PRO A 231 -13.53 -11.41 7.22
C PRO A 231 -14.67 -11.79 8.16
N ALA A 232 -15.91 -11.73 7.67
CA ALA A 232 -17.06 -12.25 8.40
C ALA A 232 -16.76 -13.71 8.76
N ARG A 233 -16.74 -14.00 10.07
CA ARG A 233 -16.50 -15.35 10.60
C ARG A 233 -17.64 -16.28 10.23
#